data_AF-A0A348ERE8-F1
#
_entry.id   AF-A0A348ERE8-F1
#
_cell.length_a   1.000
_cell.length_b   1.000
_cell.length_c   1.000
_cell.angle_alpha   90.00
_cell.angle_beta   90.00
_cell.angle_gamma   90.00
#
_symmetry.space_group_name_H-M   'P 1'
#
loop_
_entity.id
_entity.type
_entity.pdbx_description
1 polymer ?
#
loop_
_entity_poly.entity_id
_entity_poly.type
_entity_poly.pdbx_seq_one_letter_code
_entity_poly.pdbx_strand_id
1 'polypeptide(L)' 'MNIKPIRTEQDYEAALRAVEPMFDNEPEMNTPEGDFFEVMSLLIEEYEKKHYPIQPPSPVESFNYP' A
#
# COMPACT_ATOMS: atom_id res chain seq x y z
N MET A 1 -11.26 13.60 -7.59
CA MET A 1 -10.27 12.53 -7.87
C MET A 1 -10.99 11.32 -8.43
N ASN A 2 -10.37 10.54 -9.33
CA ASN A 2 -11.02 9.36 -9.93
C ASN A 2 -10.35 8.09 -9.40
N ILE A 3 -11.05 7.34 -8.55
CA ILE A 3 -10.55 6.09 -7.98
C ILE A 3 -10.74 4.98 -9.02
N LYS A 4 -9.69 4.20 -9.26
CA LYS A 4 -9.71 3.08 -10.21
C LYS A 4 -9.06 1.85 -9.56
N PRO A 5 -9.53 0.63 -9.88
CA PRO A 5 -8.87 -0.59 -9.42
C PRO A 5 -7.43 -0.66 -9.91
N ILE A 6 -6.52 -1.14 -9.05
CA ILE A 6 -5.13 -1.43 -9.40
C ILE A 6 -5.08 -2.82 -10.04
N ARG A 7 -4.74 -2.90 -11.33
CA ARG A 7 -4.68 -4.17 -12.08
C ARG A 7 -3.29 -4.50 -12.59
N THR A 8 -2.45 -3.49 -12.75
CA THR A 8 -1.10 -3.58 -13.30
C THR A 8 -0.10 -2.96 -12.35
N GLU A 9 1.17 -3.32 -12.51
CA GLU A 9 2.27 -2.72 -11.75
C GLU A 9 2.36 -1.20 -11.98
N GLN A 10 2.03 -0.74 -13.19
CA GLN A 10 1.98 0.69 -13.49
C GLN A 10 0.86 1.41 -12.71
N ASP A 11 -0.31 0.78 -12.54
CA ASP A 11 -1.39 1.33 -11.71
C ASP A 11 -0.94 1.40 -10.25
N TYR A 12 -0.20 0.38 -9.79
CA TYR A 12 0.30 0.27 -8.44
C TYR A 12 1.34 1.38 -8.13
N GLU A 13 2.32 1.58 -8.99
CA GLU A 13 3.29 2.67 -8.85
C GLU A 13 2.64 4.05 -8.91
N ALA A 14 1.60 4.22 -9.73
CA ALA A 14 0.85 5.46 -9.79
C ALA A 14 0.05 5.71 -8.51
N ALA A 15 -0.53 4.65 -7.93
CA ALA A 15 -1.23 4.71 -6.65
C ALA A 15 -0.27 5.09 -5.52
N LEU A 16 0.90 4.45 -5.43
CA LEU A 16 1.95 4.79 -4.45
C LEU A 16 2.35 6.26 -4.53
N ARG A 17 2.66 6.76 -5.74
CA ARG A 17 3.01 8.17 -5.94
C ARG A 17 1.87 9.14 -5.59
N ALA A 18 0.62 8.72 -5.70
CA ALA A 18 -0.53 9.54 -5.36
C ALA A 18 -0.72 9.67 -3.84
N VAL A 19 -0.39 8.63 -3.08
CA VAL A 19 -0.55 8.61 -1.61
C VAL A 19 0.72 9.02 -0.86
N GLU A 20 1.91 8.92 -1.47
CA GLU A 20 3.20 9.30 -0.87
C GLU A 20 3.19 10.66 -0.14
N PRO A 21 2.79 11.79 -0.77
CA PRO A 21 2.78 13.09 -0.07
C PRO A 21 1.72 13.19 1.04
N MET A 22 0.72 12.31 1.03
CA MET A 22 -0.33 12.25 2.05
C MET A 22 0.17 11.58 3.33
N PHE A 23 1.27 10.82 3.30
CA PHE A 23 1.89 10.31 4.54
C PHE A 23 2.62 11.41 5.31
N ASP A 24 3.24 12.35 4.60
CA ASP A 24 3.90 13.51 5.23
C ASP A 24 2.88 14.56 5.70
N ASN A 25 1.75 14.68 5.00
CA ASN A 25 0.67 15.61 5.31
C ASN A 25 -0.66 14.86 5.31
N GLU A 26 -0.90 14.11 6.38
CA GLU A 26 -2.09 13.27 6.51
C GLU A 26 -3.38 14.08 6.38
N PRO A 27 -4.26 13.75 5.41
CA PRO A 27 -5.51 14.47 5.23
C PRO A 27 -6.47 14.21 6.39
N GLU A 28 -7.30 15.20 6.71
CA GLU A 28 -8.30 15.05 7.76
C GLU A 28 -9.33 13.98 7.39
N MET A 29 -9.76 13.20 8.39
CA MET A 29 -10.81 12.20 8.22
C MET A 29 -12.13 12.85 7.80
N ASN A 30 -12.91 12.14 6.99
CA ASN A 30 -14.20 12.61 6.43
C ASN A 30 -14.08 13.82 5.50
N THR A 31 -12.90 14.03 4.90
CA THR A 31 -12.70 14.94 3.77
C THR A 31 -12.57 14.14 2.47
N PRO A 32 -12.84 14.73 1.29
CA PRO A 32 -12.64 14.04 0.01
C PRO A 32 -11.23 13.48 -0.18
N GLU A 33 -10.22 14.18 0.35
CA GLU A 33 -8.82 13.77 0.35
C GLU A 33 -8.57 12.60 1.31
N GLY A 34 -9.16 12.64 2.51
CA GLY A 34 -9.11 11.55 3.48
C GLY A 34 -9.78 10.27 2.96
N ASP A 35 -10.97 10.40 2.39
CA ASP A 35 -11.70 9.29 1.77
C ASP A 35 -10.89 8.68 0.60
N PHE A 36 -10.22 9.53 -0.18
CA PHE A 36 -9.34 9.07 -1.25
C PHE A 36 -8.13 8.31 -0.71
N PHE A 37 -7.46 8.85 0.32
CA PHE A 37 -6.29 8.23 0.93
C PHE A 37 -6.61 6.86 1.55
N GLU A 38 -7.74 6.76 2.26
CA GLU A 38 -8.22 5.50 2.85
C GLU A 38 -8.48 4.45 1.77
N VAL A 39 -9.27 4.80 0.75
CA VAL A 39 -9.63 3.85 -0.31
C VAL A 39 -8.41 3.44 -1.14
N MET A 40 -7.51 4.38 -1.45
CA MET A 40 -6.30 4.06 -2.22
C MET A 40 -5.36 3.14 -1.44
N SER A 41 -5.20 3.37 -0.13
CA SER A 41 -4.39 2.51 0.74
C SER A 41 -4.92 1.08 0.78
N LEU A 42 -6.25 0.91 0.87
CA LEU A 42 -6.88 -0.42 0.81
C LEU A 42 -6.66 -1.14 -0.54
N LEU A 43 -6.70 -0.39 -1.65
CA LEU A 43 -6.44 -0.96 -2.98
C LEU A 43 -4.99 -1.38 -3.16
N ILE A 44 -4.04 -0.58 -2.65
CA ILE A 44 -2.61 -0.89 -2.64
C ILE A 44 -2.36 -2.17 -1.84
N GLU A 45 -2.87 -2.25 -0.61
CA GLU A 45 -2.71 -3.43 0.26
C GLU A 45 -3.27 -4.71 -0.41
N GLU A 46 -4.44 -4.64 -1.03
CA GLU A 46 -5.05 -5.78 -1.72
C GLU A 46 -4.25 -6.20 -2.96
N TYR A 47 -3.61 -5.26 -3.66
CA TYR A 47 -2.70 -5.57 -4.75
C TYR A 47 -1.42 -6.25 -4.22
N GLU A 48 -0.82 -5.71 -3.16
CA GLU A 48 0.38 -6.28 -2.53
C GLU A 48 0.16 -7.70 -2.03
N LYS A 49 -0.97 -7.98 -1.36
CA LYS A 49 -1.31 -9.34 -0.89
C LYS A 49 -1.29 -10.37 -2.01
N LYS A 50 -1.67 -9.97 -3.23
CA LYS A 50 -1.73 -10.85 -4.41
C LYS A 50 -0.38 -11.00 -5.11
N HIS A 51 0.42 -9.95 -5.13
CA HIS A 51 1.65 -9.89 -5.95
C HIS A 51 2.94 -10.05 -5.14
N TYR A 52 2.93 -9.63 -3.88
CA TYR A 52 4.04 -9.69 -2.94
C TYR A 52 3.61 -10.44 -1.66
N PRO A 53 3.26 -11.74 -1.77
CA PRO A 53 2.87 -12.51 -0.60
C PRO A 53 4.04 -12.54 0.40
N ILE A 54 3.75 -12.19 1.66
CA ILE A 54 4.71 -12.33 2.75
C ILE A 54 4.99 -13.82 2.91
N GLN A 55 6.15 -14.27 2.43
CA GLN A 55 6.59 -15.62 2.71
C GLN A 55 6.79 -15.71 4.23
N PRO A 56 6.24 -16.74 4.91
CA PRO A 56 6.55 -16.95 6.31
C PRO A 56 8.07 -17.02 6.44
N PRO A 57 8.67 -16.41 7.48
CA PRO A 57 10.09 -16.55 7.71
C PRO A 57 10.40 -18.06 7.71
N SER A 58 11.36 -18.48 6.88
CA SER A 58 11.77 -19.88 6.91
C SER A 58 12.23 -20.20 8.35
N PRO A 59 11.91 -21.38 8.91
CA PRO A 59 12.22 -21.70 10.31
C PRO A 59 13.73 -21.73 10.68
N VAL A 60 14.64 -21.26 9.83
CA VAL A 60 16.09 -21.52 9.94
C VAL A 60 16.98 -20.31 10.16
N GLU A 61 16.47 -19.08 10.29
CA GLU A 61 17.30 -17.88 10.55
C GLU A 61 17.12 -17.29 11.96
N SER A 62 16.87 -18.12 12.98
CA SER A 62 16.85 -17.66 14.39
C SER A 62 18.02 -18.15 15.24
N PHE A 63 19.02 -18.83 14.68
CA PHE A 63 20.20 -19.25 15.44
C PHE A 63 21.49 -19.12 14.63
N ASN A 64 22.11 -17.93 14.69
CA ASN A 64 23.56 -17.79 14.80
C ASN A 64 23.92 -16.30 14.96
N TYR A 65 24.22 -15.90 16.18
CA TYR A 65 25.18 -14.84 16.43
C TYR A 65 26.26 -15.40 17.36
N PRO A 66 27.56 -15.19 17.05
CA PRO A 66 28.69 -15.68 17.85
C PRO A 66 28.80 -15.01 19.22
#